data_AF-A0A537XZM8-F1
#
_entry.id   AF-A0A537XZM8-F1
#
_cell.length_a   1.000
_cell.length_b   1.000
_cell.length_c   1.000
_cell.angle_alpha   90.00
_cell.angle_beta   90.00
_cell.angle_gamma   90.00
#
_symmetry.space_group_name_H-M   'P 1'
#
loop_
_entity.id
_entity.type
_entity.pdbx_description
1 polymer ?
#
loop_
_entity_poly.entity_id
_entity_poly.type
_entity_poly.pdbx_seq_one_letter_code
_entity_poly.pdbx_strand_id
1 'polypeptide(L)'
;MLEITDDAAAVLERAYDAAGRFNPGVKIRVYRTGDEVQFGFAERPSDGDDVVPVGDMLIFVEGGISGTLEAQQPHDRLVVREGG
;
A
#
# COMPACT_ATOMS: atom_id res chain seq x y z
N MET A 1 -6.67 0.02 11.79
CA MET A 1 -6.25 -1.09 10.92
C MET A 1 -6.73 -0.78 9.52
N LEU A 2 -5.83 -0.86 8.54
CA LEU A 2 -6.16 -0.66 7.14
C LEU A 2 -6.51 -2.03 6.52
N GLU A 3 -7.73 -2.18 6.04
CA GLU A 3 -8.16 -3.33 5.24
C GLU A 3 -7.82 -3.07 3.78
N ILE A 4 -7.34 -4.09 3.07
CA ILE A 4 -6.95 -3.97 1.67
C ILE A 4 -7.85 -4.87 0.85
N THR A 5 -8.56 -4.29 -0.11
CA THR A 5 -9.42 -5.06 -1.04
C THR A 5 -8.59 -5.91 -2.00
N ASP A 6 -9.20 -6.97 -2.55
CA ASP A 6 -8.55 -7.83 -3.54
C ASP A 6 -8.07 -7.06 -4.77
N ASP A 7 -8.87 -6.10 -5.27
CA ASP A 7 -8.48 -5.23 -6.38
C ASP A 7 -7.25 -4.37 -6.03
N ALA A 8 -7.21 -3.77 -4.83
CA ALA A 8 -6.05 -3.02 -4.37
C ALA A 8 -4.82 -3.91 -4.20
N ALA A 9 -4.99 -5.11 -3.64
CA ALA A 9 -3.92 -6.09 -3.51
C ALA A 9 -3.35 -6.49 -4.87
N ALA A 10 -4.19 -6.68 -5.90
CA ALA A 10 -3.76 -7.01 -7.25
C ALA A 10 -2.95 -5.87 -7.91
N VAL A 11 -3.34 -4.61 -7.71
CA VAL A 11 -2.56 -3.45 -8.19
C VAL A 11 -1.20 -3.39 -7.50
N LEU A 12 -1.18 -3.59 -6.17
CA LEU A 12 0.03 -3.60 -5.37
C LEU A 12 0.96 -4.75 -5.76
N GLU A 13 0.43 -5.94 -6.02
CA GLU A 13 1.22 -7.10 -6.47
C GLU A 13 1.90 -6.84 -7.82
N ARG A 14 1.18 -6.25 -8.79
CA ARG A 14 1.76 -5.88 -10.10
C ARG A 14 2.88 -4.86 -9.94
N ALA A 15 2.68 -3.86 -9.08
CA ALA A 15 3.69 -2.86 -8.79
C ALA A 15 4.92 -3.47 -8.09
N TYR A 16 4.70 -4.38 -7.14
CA TYR A 16 5.74 -5.11 -6.42
C TYR A 16 6.56 -6.00 -7.36
N ASP A 17 5.92 -6.80 -8.22
CA ASP A 17 6.61 -7.66 -9.18
C ASP A 17 7.44 -6.82 -10.17
N ALA A 18 6.88 -5.72 -10.67
CA ALA A 18 7.58 -4.81 -11.56
C ALA A 18 8.82 -4.19 -10.87
N ALA A 19 8.70 -3.71 -9.63
CA ALA A 19 9.79 -3.11 -8.90
C ALA A 19 10.83 -4.13 -8.42
N GLY A 20 10.39 -5.33 -8.01
CA GLY A 20 11.24 -6.42 -7.55
C GLY A 20 12.24 -6.90 -8.60
N ARG A 21 11.89 -6.77 -9.90
CA ARG A 21 12.81 -7.03 -11.01
C ARG A 21 14.03 -6.11 -11.03
N PHE A 22 13.90 -4.89 -10.49
CA PHE A 22 14.98 -3.90 -10.42
C PHE A 22 15.63 -3.84 -9.04
N ASN A 23 14.85 -3.98 -7.97
CA ASN A 23 15.35 -4.05 -6.60
C ASN A 23 14.61 -5.16 -5.83
N PRO A 24 15.20 -6.35 -5.63
CA PRO A 24 14.56 -7.46 -4.93
C PRO A 24 14.34 -7.18 -3.42
N GLY A 25 15.03 -6.19 -2.85
CA GLY A 25 14.83 -5.74 -1.47
C GLY A 25 13.64 -4.80 -1.29
N VAL A 26 13.04 -4.33 -2.38
CA VAL A 26 11.95 -3.36 -2.32
C VAL A 26 10.73 -3.92 -1.60
N LYS A 27 10.04 -3.08 -0.86
CA LYS A 27 8.75 -3.33 -0.23
C LYS A 27 7.81 -2.18 -0.56
N ILE A 28 6.53 -2.38 -0.35
CA ILE A 28 5.52 -1.33 -0.58
C ILE A 28 5.33 -0.56 0.72
N ARG A 29 5.28 0.76 0.61
CA ARG A 29 4.86 1.64 1.70
C ARG A 29 3.62 2.43 1.27
N VAL A 30 2.58 2.38 2.09
CA VAL A 30 1.35 3.17 1.97
C VAL A 30 1.47 4.35 2.93
N TYR A 31 1.26 5.57 2.44
CA TYR A 31 1.40 6.80 3.22
C TYR A 31 0.36 7.83 2.81
N ARG A 32 0.01 8.74 3.73
CA ARG A 32 -0.95 9.79 3.45
C ARG A 32 -0.23 11.02 2.92
N THR A 33 -0.78 11.63 1.88
CA THR A 33 -0.30 12.90 1.34
C THR A 33 -1.48 13.83 1.12
N GLY A 34 -1.66 14.78 2.05
CA GLY A 34 -2.86 15.61 2.11
C GLY A 34 -4.08 14.76 2.42
N ASP A 35 -5.09 14.84 1.56
CA ASP A 35 -6.35 14.09 1.67
C ASP A 35 -6.33 12.74 0.93
N GLU A 36 -5.26 12.43 0.20
CA GLU A 36 -5.13 11.18 -0.55
C GLU A 36 -4.15 10.24 0.14
N VAL A 37 -4.41 8.93 0.01
CA VAL A 37 -3.45 7.90 0.37
C VAL A 37 -2.75 7.45 -0.89
N GLN A 38 -1.43 7.43 -0.84
CA GLN A 38 -0.58 6.98 -1.93
C GLN A 38 0.24 5.77 -1.49
N PHE A 39 0.79 5.08 -2.47
CA PHE A 39 1.77 4.03 -2.25
C PHE A 39 3.07 4.40 -2.95
N GLY A 40 4.16 3.92 -2.38
CA GLY A 40 5.48 4.02 -2.94
C GLY A 40 6.30 2.80 -2.58
N PHE A 41 7.57 2.85 -2.96
CA PHE A 41 8.52 1.80 -2.73
C PHE A 41 9.48 2.20 -1.62
N ALA A 42 9.69 1.32 -0.66
CA ALA A 42 10.60 1.52 0.46
C ALA A 42 11.35 0.22 0.77
N GLU A 43 12.60 0.32 1.21
CA GLU A 43 13.38 -0.86 1.63
C GLU A 43 13.16 -1.21 3.10
N ARG A 44 12.70 -0.24 3.91
CA ARG A 44 12.48 -0.36 5.35
C ARG A 44 11.22 0.43 5.75
N PRO A 45 10.52 0.03 6.82
CA PRO A 45 9.43 0.83 7.39
C PRO A 45 9.98 2.15 7.95
N SER A 46 9.17 3.21 7.86
CA SER A 46 9.41 4.45 8.58
C SER A 46 8.98 4.34 10.05
N ASP A 47 9.41 5.29 10.87
CA ASP A 47 9.03 5.37 12.28
C ASP A 47 7.51 5.55 12.41
N GLY A 48 6.86 4.65 13.14
CA GLY A 48 5.40 4.65 13.29
C GLY A 48 4.63 3.98 12.15
N ASP A 49 5.31 3.35 11.18
CA ASP A 49 4.63 2.49 10.20
C ASP A 49 4.23 1.14 10.84
N ASP A 50 3.00 0.73 10.58
CA ASP A 50 2.51 -0.63 10.84
C ASP A 50 2.94 -1.57 9.72
N VAL A 51 3.40 -2.78 10.07
CA VAL A 51 3.77 -3.80 9.08
C VAL A 51 2.60 -4.76 8.88
N VAL A 52 1.99 -4.71 7.71
CA VAL A 52 0.83 -5.52 7.34
C VAL A 52 1.25 -6.60 6.33
N PRO A 53 1.12 -7.90 6.66
CA PRO A 53 1.32 -8.98 5.71
C PRO A 53 0.13 -9.07 4.75
N VAL A 54 0.40 -9.14 3.44
CA VAL A 54 -0.61 -9.22 2.38
C VAL A 54 -0.17 -10.28 1.38
N GLY A 55 -0.78 -11.46 1.46
CA GLY A 55 -0.29 -12.63 0.74
C GLY A 55 1.16 -12.94 1.12
N ASP A 56 2.04 -13.01 0.12
CA ASP A 56 3.49 -13.24 0.29
C ASP A 56 4.31 -11.93 0.45
N MET A 57 3.64 -10.77 0.47
CA MET A 57 4.28 -9.45 0.56
C MET A 57 4.14 -8.85 1.95
N LEU A 58 5.08 -7.96 2.30
CA LEU A 58 4.98 -7.10 3.47
C LEU A 58 4.75 -5.67 3.01
N ILE A 59 3.72 -5.03 3.56
CA ILE A 59 3.35 -3.65 3.27
C ILE A 59 3.54 -2.82 4.55
N PHE A 60 4.23 -1.69 4.42
CA PHE A 60 4.38 -0.72 5.49
C PHE A 60 3.27 0.31 5.37
N VAL A 61 2.46 0.48 6.40
CA VAL A 61 1.33 1.40 6.40
C VAL A 61 1.62 2.48 7.41
N GLU A 62 1.64 3.74 6.96
CA GLU A 62 1.82 4.87 7.85
C GLU A 62 0.78 4.88 8.98
N GLY A 63 1.27 5.03 10.21
CA GLY A 63 0.43 5.05 11.40
C GLY A 63 -0.64 6.14 11.33
N GLY A 64 -1.86 5.78 11.71
CA GLY A 64 -3.02 6.67 11.63
C GLY A 64 -3.83 6.57 10.33
N ILE A 65 -3.43 5.70 9.40
CA ILE A 65 -4.29 5.30 8.27
C ILE A 65 -5.20 4.15 8.71
N SER A 66 -6.50 4.37 8.66
CA SER A 66 -7.52 3.36 8.99
C SER A 66 -8.67 3.41 7.99
N GLY A 67 -9.22 2.25 7.63
CA GLY A 67 -10.30 2.16 6.65
C GLY A 67 -10.06 1.05 5.65
N THR A 68 -10.59 1.21 4.44
CA THR A 68 -10.47 0.25 3.35
C THR A 68 -9.70 0.86 2.17
N LEU A 69 -8.57 0.26 1.80
CA LEU A 69 -7.81 0.57 0.59
C LEU A 69 -8.47 -0.09 -0.61
N GLU A 70 -8.96 0.72 -1.53
CA GLU A 70 -9.65 0.31 -2.75
C GLU A 70 -8.88 0.79 -3.97
N ALA A 71 -8.79 -0.04 -5.03
CA ALA A 71 -8.30 0.42 -6.32
C ALA A 71 -9.45 1.02 -7.13
N GLN A 72 -9.29 2.26 -7.57
CA GLN A 72 -10.20 2.96 -8.44
C GLN A 72 -9.73 2.85 -9.90
N GLN A 73 -10.53 2.16 -10.71
CA GLN A 73 -10.38 2.13 -12.16
C GLN A 73 -10.85 3.46 -12.79
N PRO A 74 -10.26 3.90 -13.92
CA PRO A 74 -9.33 3.17 -14.81
C PRO A 74 -7.84 3.49 -14.61
N HIS A 75 -7.44 4.22 -13.57
CA HIS A 75 -6.07 4.73 -13.43
C HIS A 75 -5.20 4.00 -12.39
N ASP A 76 -5.61 2.81 -11.95
CA ASP A 76 -4.97 2.07 -10.86
C ASP A 76 -4.72 2.96 -9.61
N ARG A 77 -5.62 3.94 -9.39
CA ARG A 77 -5.49 4.88 -8.29
C ARG A 77 -5.96 4.19 -7.02
N LEU A 78 -5.07 4.04 -6.06
CA LEU A 78 -5.48 3.56 -4.74
C LEU A 78 -6.10 4.72 -3.95
N VAL A 79 -7.23 4.45 -3.32
CA VAL A 79 -7.93 5.39 -2.43
C VAL A 79 -8.21 4.68 -1.12
N VAL A 80 -8.04 5.38 0.00
CA VAL A 80 -8.51 4.88 1.29
C VAL A 80 -9.86 5.49 1.57
N ARG A 81 -10.87 4.63 1.70
CA ARG A 81 -12.13 5.02 2.32
C ARG A 81 -12.00 4.83 3.82
N GLU A 82 -11.85 5.92 4.53
CA GLU A 82 -12.00 5.92 5.98
C GLU A 82 -13.49 5.68 6.28
N GLY A 83 -13.80 4.55 6.92
CA GLY A 83 -15.14 4.30 7.44
C GLY A 83 -15.40 5.29 8.57
N GLY A 84 -16.43 6.12 8.43
CA GLY A 84 -16.88 7.03 9.47
C GLY A 84 -17.40 6.33 10.71
#